data_AF-A0A8C0GHC0-F1
#
_entry.id   AF-A0A8C0GHC0-F1
#
_cell.length_a   1.000
_cell.length_b   1.000
_cell.length_c   1.000
_cell.angle_alpha   90.00
_cell.angle_beta   90.00
_cell.angle_gamma   90.00
#
_symmetry.space_group_name_H-M   'P 1'
#
loop_
_entity.id
_entity.type
_entity.pdbx_description
1 polymer ?
#
loop_
_entity_poly.entity_id
_entity_poly.type
_entity_poly.pdbx_seq_one_letter_code
_entity_poly.pdbx_strand_id
1 'polypeptide(L)' 'MKILYLLFTDFFLVLQSSPGFSQCPAGNVHECAQNEGLCFGTCPAPFRETGSCGCGVSCCQWW' A
#
# COMPACT_ATOMS: atom_id res chain seq x y z
N MET A 1 11.52 40.72 3.63
CA MET A 1 11.57 39.43 4.34
C MET A 1 10.25 38.63 4.22
N LYS A 2 9.68 38.45 3.02
CA LYS A 2 8.42 37.69 2.80
C LYS A 2 8.51 36.65 1.68
N ILE A 3 9.50 36.79 0.80
CA ILE A 3 9.71 35.94 -0.38
C ILE A 3 10.22 34.54 -0.02
N LEU A 4 11.01 34.39 1.05
CA LEU A 4 11.46 33.06 1.49
C LEU A 4 10.29 32.17 1.93
N TYR A 5 9.29 32.77 2.60
CA TYR A 5 8.11 32.03 3.06
C TYR A 5 7.26 31.52 1.91
N LEU A 6 7.09 32.33 0.85
CA LEU A 6 6.35 31.93 -0.34
C LEU A 6 7.02 30.73 -1.05
N LEU A 7 8.34 30.82 -1.26
CA LEU A 7 9.13 29.73 -1.86
C LEU A 7 9.03 28.42 -1.07
N PHE A 8 9.02 28.49 0.25
CA PHE A 8 8.87 27.31 1.10
C PHE A 8 7.47 26.70 0.95
N THR A 9 6.42 27.52 0.98
CA THR A 9 5.03 27.03 0.81
C THR A 9 4.82 26.34 -0.54
N ASP A 10 5.30 26.93 -1.64
CA ASP A 10 5.19 26.32 -2.98
C ASP A 10 5.95 24.98 -3.05
N PHE A 11 7.13 24.90 -2.44
CA PHE A 11 7.93 23.67 -2.43
C PHE A 11 7.21 22.52 -1.71
N PHE A 12 6.60 22.77 -0.55
CA PHE A 12 5.81 21.77 0.17
C PHE A 12 4.54 21.37 -0.57
N LEU A 13 3.89 22.31 -1.28
CA LEU A 13 2.71 22.02 -2.09
C LEU A 13 3.04 21.10 -3.28
N VAL A 14 4.19 21.30 -3.92
CA VAL A 14 4.70 20.44 -5.00
C VAL A 14 5.08 19.05 -4.46
N LEU A 15 5.65 18.97 -3.26
CA LEU A 15 5.97 17.69 -2.63
C LEU A 15 4.72 16.90 -2.22
N GLN A 16 3.67 17.56 -1.70
CA GLN A 16 2.41 16.91 -1.33
C GLN A 16 1.59 16.41 -2.53
N SER A 17 1.80 17.00 -3.71
CA SER A 17 1.16 16.56 -4.96
C SER A 17 1.88 15.42 -5.65
N SER A 18 3.02 14.94 -5.12
CA SER A 18 3.61 13.66 -5.54
C SER A 18 2.84 12.52 -4.86
N PRO A 19 2.01 11.77 -5.60
CA PRO A 19 1.16 10.77 -5.00
C PRO A 19 1.91 9.44 -4.76
N GLY A 20 3.24 9.45 -4.85
CA GLY A 20 4.06 8.25 -5.03
C GLY A 20 4.34 7.39 -3.79
N PHE A 21 3.84 7.74 -2.60
CA PHE A 21 4.21 7.01 -1.36
C PHE A 21 3.07 6.32 -0.62
N SER A 22 1.83 6.47 -1.06
CA SER A 22 0.65 5.82 -0.44
C SER A 22 -0.26 5.13 -1.45
N GLN A 23 0.20 4.97 -2.69
CA GLN A 23 -0.60 4.56 -3.84
C GLN A 23 -0.82 3.05 -3.99
N CYS A 24 -0.31 2.23 -3.09
CA CYS A 24 -0.87 0.90 -3.03
C CYS A 24 -2.22 1.01 -2.32
N PRO A 25 -3.35 0.75 -3.00
CA PRO A 25 -4.59 0.55 -2.27
C PRO A 25 -4.26 -0.50 -1.22
N ALA A 26 -4.41 -0.13 0.05
CA ALA A 26 -4.35 -1.10 1.12
C ALA A 26 -5.43 -2.11 0.73
N GLY A 27 -5.00 -3.25 0.15
CA GLY A 27 -5.90 -4.37 -0.03
C GLY A 27 -6.35 -4.79 1.36
N ASN A 28 -7.17 -5.82 1.43
CA ASN A 28 -7.71 -6.28 2.69
C ASN A 28 -6.64 -7.03 3.49
N VAL A 29 -5.46 -6.43 3.73
CA VAL A 29 -4.35 -6.92 4.55
C VAL A 29 -4.86 -7.21 5.95
N HIS A 30 -5.74 -6.36 6.47
CA HIS A 30 -6.36 -6.58 7.76
C HIS A 30 -7.25 -7.82 7.77
N GLU A 31 -8.12 -7.99 6.77
CA GLU A 31 -8.98 -9.19 6.67
C GLU A 31 -8.15 -10.45 6.40
N CYS A 32 -7.08 -10.34 5.59
CA CYS A 32 -6.15 -11.43 5.30
C CYS A 32 -5.47 -11.90 6.59
N ALA A 33 -4.93 -10.97 7.38
CA ALA A 33 -4.31 -11.27 8.66
C ALA A 33 -5.32 -11.81 9.69
N GLN A 34 -6.56 -11.31 9.69
CA GLN A 34 -7.64 -11.80 10.55
C GLN A 34 -8.03 -13.24 10.22
N ASN A 35 -7.93 -13.64 8.95
CA ASN A 35 -8.11 -15.00 8.48
C ASN A 35 -6.84 -15.87 8.57
N GLU A 36 -5.83 -15.43 9.34
CA GLU A 36 -4.53 -16.13 9.49
C GLU A 36 -3.80 -16.35 8.14
N GLY A 37 -4.11 -15.51 7.15
CA GLY A 37 -3.50 -15.49 5.82
C GLY A 37 -2.26 -14.61 5.75
N LEU A 38 -1.43 -14.89 4.74
CA LEU A 38 -0.17 -14.19 4.47
C LEU A 38 -0.22 -13.52 3.10
N CYS A 39 0.32 -12.31 3.00
CA CYS A 39 0.43 -11.61 1.73
C CYS A 39 1.70 -12.06 0.98
N PHE A 40 1.53 -12.73 -0.16
CA PHE A 40 2.62 -13.16 -1.04
C PHE A 40 2.33 -12.79 -2.50
N GLY A 41 3.38 -12.53 -3.29
CA GLY A 41 3.21 -12.24 -4.73
C GLY A 41 2.60 -13.41 -5.51
N THR A 42 2.97 -14.64 -5.17
CA THR A 42 2.37 -15.86 -5.70
C THR A 42 2.20 -16.83 -4.54
N CYS A 43 1.00 -17.35 -4.34
CA CYS A 43 0.74 -18.30 -3.26
C CYS A 43 1.47 -19.62 -3.52
N PRO A 44 2.42 -20.04 -2.66
CA PRO A 44 3.01 -21.35 -2.78
C PRO A 44 1.97 -22.42 -2.42
N ALA A 45 1.99 -23.57 -3.09
CA ALA A 45 1.22 -24.72 -2.62
C ALA A 45 1.71 -25.14 -1.21
N PRO A 46 0.84 -25.50 -0.25
CA PRO A 46 -0.59 -25.81 -0.38
C PRO A 46 -1.55 -24.62 -0.13
N PHE A 47 -1.05 -23.38 -0.11
CA PHE A 47 -1.87 -22.21 0.19
C PHE A 47 -2.77 -21.86 -1.01
N ARG A 48 -3.98 -21.40 -0.71
CA ARG A 48 -4.95 -20.92 -1.71
C ARG A 48 -4.99 -19.40 -1.71
N GLU A 49 -5.09 -18.83 -2.89
CA GLU A 49 -5.39 -17.40 -3.06
C GLU A 49 -6.86 -17.13 -2.71
N THR A 50 -7.07 -16.35 -1.65
CA THR A 50 -8.41 -15.99 -1.15
C THR A 50 -8.78 -14.54 -1.46
N GLY A 51 -7.78 -13.69 -1.77
CA GLY A 51 -7.98 -12.27 -2.06
C GLY A 51 -6.68 -11.57 -2.46
N SER A 52 -6.66 -10.22 -2.41
CA SER A 52 -5.46 -9.41 -2.66
C SER A 52 -5.13 -8.50 -1.49
N CYS A 53 -3.84 -8.40 -1.18
CA CYS A 53 -3.29 -7.49 -0.17
C CYS A 53 -2.90 -6.11 -0.74
N GLY A 54 -3.14 -5.86 -2.04
CA GLY A 54 -2.70 -4.65 -2.74
C GLY A 54 -1.31 -4.79 -3.37
N CYS A 55 -0.82 -3.79 -4.08
CA CYS A 55 0.51 -3.81 -4.76
C CYS A 55 0.83 -5.05 -5.64
N GLY A 56 -0.16 -5.80 -6.13
CA GLY A 56 0.10 -7.06 -6.86
C GLY A 56 0.53 -8.23 -5.97
N VAL A 57 0.29 -8.16 -4.66
CA VAL A 57 0.38 -9.32 -3.76
C VAL A 57 -1.01 -9.91 -3.47
N SER A 58 -1.06 -11.23 -3.46
CA SER A 58 -2.22 -12.06 -3.16
C SER A 58 -2.26 -12.40 -1.69
N CYS A 59 -3.46 -12.50 -1.12
CA CYS A 59 -3.69 -13.07 0.20
C CYS A 59 -3.74 -14.60 0.08
N CYS A 60 -2.81 -15.26 0.74
CA CYS A 60 -2.64 -16.71 0.72
C CYS A 60 -3.03 -17.30 2.06
N GLN A 61 -4.03 -18.17 2.07
CA GLN A 61 -4.53 -18.82 3.27
C GLN A 61 -4.30 -20.33 3.20
N TRP A 62 -4.05 -20.96 4.36
CA TRP A 62 -4.03 -22.41 4.47
C TRP A 62 -5.47 -22.95 4.32
N TRP A 63 -5.62 -24.08 3.63
CA TRP A 63 -6.92 -24.66 3.24
C TRP A 63 -7.86 -24.92 4.41
#